data_AF-A0A7S0REF0-F1
#
_entry.id   AF-A0A7S0REF0-F1
#
_cell.length_a   1.000
_cell.length_b   1.000
_cell.length_c   1.000
_cell.angle_alpha   90.00
_cell.angle_beta   90.00
_cell.angle_gamma   90.00
#
_symmetry.space_group_name_H-M   'P 1'
#
loop_
_entity.id
_entity.type
_entity.pdbx_description
1 polymer ?
#
loop_
_entity_poly.entity_id
_entity_poly.type
_entity_poly.pdbx_seq_one_letter_code
_entity_poly.pdbx_strand_id
1 'polypeptide(L)'
;YTTDKEWRMVNAADSAPDLRAIVVGDSEGCVHLLDPRAPPGPLCSLPLHKKGNKVVSVALHPLEPRMLLTAGNDHTARLFDIRQFSSSRDPSSAVASSAAAG
;
A
#
# COMPACT_ATOMS: atom_id res chain seq x y z
N TYR A 1 -3.88 16.52 -27.35
CA TYR A 1 -3.35 16.41 -25.99
C TYR A 1 -3.71 15.03 -25.46
N THR A 2 -2.99 13.99 -25.88
CA THR A 2 -3.23 12.63 -25.38
C THR A 2 -2.17 12.39 -24.34
N THR A 3 -2.47 12.72 -23.08
CA THR A 3 -1.78 12.06 -21.99
C THR A 3 -2.33 10.64 -21.99
N ASP A 4 -1.49 9.67 -22.31
CA ASP A 4 -1.74 8.25 -22.02
C ASP A 4 -1.97 8.11 -20.52
N LYS A 5 -3.20 8.36 -20.10
CA LYS A 5 -3.62 8.20 -18.73
C LYS A 5 -3.92 6.72 -18.59
N GLU A 6 -2.90 5.96 -18.19
CA GLU A 6 -3.10 4.57 -17.82
C GLU A 6 -4.13 4.51 -16.69
N TRP A 7 -5.32 4.04 -17.03
CA TRP A 7 -6.38 3.77 -16.07
C TRP A 7 -6.03 2.50 -15.30
N ARG A 8 -6.01 2.58 -13.97
CA ARG A 8 -5.88 1.41 -13.10
C ARG A 8 -7.21 1.08 -12.48
N MET A 9 -7.63 -0.17 -12.62
CA MET A 9 -8.87 -0.62 -11.99
C MET A 9 -8.60 -0.91 -10.52
N VAL A 10 -9.42 -0.30 -9.66
CA VAL A 10 -9.51 -0.67 -8.25
C VAL A 10 -10.52 -1.79 -8.12
N ASN A 11 -10.17 -2.86 -7.41
CA ASN A 11 -10.97 -4.09 -7.41
C ASN A 11 -11.41 -4.56 -6.04
N ALA A 12 -10.73 -4.08 -5.00
CA ALA A 12 -11.05 -4.40 -3.63
C ALA A 12 -10.62 -3.23 -2.74
N ALA A 13 -11.38 -2.97 -1.69
CA ALA A 13 -11.09 -1.92 -0.73
C ALA A 13 -11.63 -2.31 0.65
N ASP A 14 -10.94 -1.87 1.70
CA ASP A 14 -11.36 -2.07 3.08
C ASP A 14 -11.01 -0.84 3.95
N SER A 15 -11.81 -0.56 4.96
CA SER A 15 -11.65 0.60 5.85
C SER A 15 -10.88 0.24 7.11
N ALA A 16 -9.83 0.99 7.41
CA ALA A 16 -9.05 0.89 8.64
C ALA A 16 -9.35 2.11 9.55
N PRO A 17 -10.44 2.08 10.34
CA PRO A 17 -10.82 3.23 11.16
C PRO A 17 -9.75 3.62 12.19
N ASP A 18 -9.10 2.63 12.80
CA ASP A 18 -8.04 2.85 13.79
C ASP A 18 -6.77 3.46 13.17
N LEU A 19 -6.51 3.18 11.90
CA LEU A 19 -5.43 3.78 11.13
C LEU A 19 -5.84 5.07 10.42
N ARG A 20 -7.13 5.44 10.51
CA ARG A 20 -7.76 6.56 9.79
C ARG A 20 -7.49 6.52 8.28
N ALA A 21 -7.52 5.32 7.71
CA ALA A 21 -7.14 5.09 6.33
C ALA A 21 -8.07 4.11 5.62
N ILE A 22 -7.96 4.06 4.29
CA ILE A 22 -8.61 3.08 3.42
C ILE A 22 -7.50 2.33 2.70
N VAL A 23 -7.57 1.00 2.68
CA VAL A 23 -6.67 0.14 1.93
C VAL A 23 -7.35 -0.28 0.63
N VAL A 24 -6.63 -0.21 -0.48
CA VAL A 24 -7.20 -0.42 -1.83
C VAL A 24 -6.26 -1.28 -2.67
N GLY A 25 -6.77 -2.32 -3.35
CA GLY A 25 -6.01 -3.14 -4.29
C GLY A 25 -6.29 -2.79 -5.76
N ASP A 26 -5.24 -2.69 -6.58
CA ASP A 26 -5.34 -2.35 -8.00
C ASP A 26 -5.16 -3.55 -8.95
N SER A 27 -5.29 -3.30 -10.25
CA SER A 27 -5.10 -4.29 -11.33
C SER A 27 -3.64 -4.63 -11.62
N GLU A 28 -2.70 -3.83 -11.12
CA GLU A 28 -1.26 -3.97 -11.38
C GLU A 28 -0.52 -4.71 -10.26
N GLY A 29 -1.25 -5.22 -9.26
CA GLY A 29 -0.69 -5.94 -8.12
C GLY A 29 -0.23 -5.02 -6.99
N CYS A 30 -0.60 -3.74 -7.05
CA CYS A 30 -0.33 -2.78 -5.99
C CYS A 30 -1.47 -2.75 -4.96
N VAL A 31 -1.09 -2.52 -3.71
CA VAL A 31 -2.00 -2.14 -2.63
C VAL A 31 -1.64 -0.74 -2.17
N HIS A 32 -2.65 0.12 -2.10
CA HIS A 32 -2.55 1.53 -1.79
C HIS A 32 -3.17 1.81 -0.42
N LEU A 33 -2.52 2.67 0.35
CA LEU A 33 -3.06 3.24 1.57
C LEU A 33 -3.50 4.67 1.28
N LEU A 34 -4.77 4.99 1.50
CA LEU A 34 -5.35 6.30 1.26
C LEU A 34 -5.76 6.91 2.61
N ASP A 35 -5.48 8.19 2.82
CA ASP A 35 -6.08 8.95 3.91
C ASP A 35 -7.19 9.83 3.32
N PRO A 36 -8.47 9.60 3.69
CA PRO A 36 -9.59 10.35 3.15
C PRO A 36 -9.59 11.84 3.55
N ARG A 37 -8.73 12.25 4.50
CA ARG A 37 -8.57 13.63 4.96
C ARG A 37 -7.37 14.33 4.34
N ALA A 38 -6.49 13.58 3.68
CA ALA A 38 -5.32 14.10 3.01
C ALA A 38 -5.66 14.61 1.59
N PRO A 39 -4.76 15.39 0.96
CA PRO A 39 -4.89 15.74 -0.44
C PRO A 39 -5.03 14.49 -1.32
N PRO A 40 -5.65 14.61 -2.52
CA PRO A 40 -5.84 13.48 -3.42
C PRO A 40 -4.54 12.73 -3.71
N GLY A 41 -4.52 11.43 -3.41
CA GLY A 41 -3.40 10.54 -3.67
C GLY A 41 -3.21 9.47 -2.60
N PRO A 42 -2.46 8.40 -2.89
CA PRO A 42 -2.10 7.42 -1.88
C PRO A 42 -1.02 7.97 -0.95
N LEU A 43 -1.18 7.75 0.35
CA LEU A 43 -0.10 7.91 1.34
C LEU A 43 1.06 6.96 1.04
N CYS A 44 0.74 5.74 0.57
CA CYS A 44 1.70 4.70 0.23
C CYS A 44 1.12 3.78 -0.85
N SER A 45 1.98 3.23 -1.70
CA SER A 45 1.64 2.21 -2.71
C SER A 45 2.68 1.10 -2.68
N LEU A 46 2.22 -0.14 -2.55
CA LEU A 46 3.09 -1.28 -2.29
C LEU A 46 2.85 -2.38 -3.32
N PRO A 47 3.89 -2.86 -4.04
CA PRO A 47 3.76 -3.95 -4.99
C PRO A 47 3.71 -5.29 -4.23
N LEU A 48 2.53 -5.62 -3.69
CA LEU A 48 2.35 -6.82 -2.87
C LEU A 48 2.14 -8.07 -3.72
N HIS A 49 1.67 -7.95 -4.96
CA HIS A 49 1.53 -9.06 -5.90
C HIS A 49 2.38 -8.83 -7.15
N LYS A 50 2.61 -9.89 -7.94
CA LYS A 50 3.39 -9.77 -9.19
C LYS A 50 2.80 -8.70 -10.10
N LYS A 51 3.65 -7.85 -10.70
CA LYS A 51 3.21 -6.79 -11.62
C LYS A 51 2.25 -7.33 -12.68
N GLY A 52 1.16 -6.59 -12.96
CA GLY A 52 0.11 -6.98 -13.89
C GLY A 52 -0.84 -8.07 -13.38
N ASN A 53 -0.70 -8.51 -12.12
CA ASN A 53 -1.64 -9.44 -11.50
C ASN A 53 -2.54 -8.70 -10.53
N LYS A 54 -3.82 -8.66 -10.89
CA LYS A 54 -4.90 -8.06 -10.11
C LYS A 54 -4.88 -8.49 -8.64
N VAL A 55 -4.94 -7.52 -7.74
CA VAL A 55 -5.33 -7.76 -6.34
C VAL A 55 -6.84 -7.97 -6.32
N VAL A 56 -7.28 -9.17 -5.95
CA VAL A 56 -8.70 -9.56 -5.98
C VAL A 56 -9.39 -9.36 -4.64
N SER A 57 -8.63 -9.30 -3.55
CA SER A 57 -9.18 -9.11 -2.20
C SER A 57 -8.17 -8.42 -1.29
N VAL A 58 -8.71 -7.58 -0.41
CA VAL A 58 -8.01 -6.90 0.68
C VAL A 58 -8.90 -7.03 1.91
N ALA A 59 -8.34 -7.47 3.03
CA ALA A 59 -9.08 -7.64 4.27
C ALA A 59 -8.22 -7.29 5.48
N LEU A 60 -8.71 -6.37 6.30
CA LEU A 60 -8.10 -6.01 7.58
C LEU A 60 -8.55 -6.99 8.66
N HIS A 61 -7.66 -7.27 9.60
CA HIS A 61 -8.01 -8.12 10.73
C HIS A 61 -8.91 -7.36 11.72
N PRO A 62 -10.09 -7.90 12.10
CA PRO A 62 -11.07 -7.16 12.89
C PRO A 62 -10.65 -6.91 14.35
N LEU A 63 -9.73 -7.71 14.89
CA LEU A 63 -9.23 -7.57 16.27
C LEU A 63 -7.80 -7.02 16.35
N GLU A 64 -7.07 -7.00 15.23
CA GLU A 64 -5.66 -6.61 15.16
C GLU A 64 -5.55 -5.58 14.03
N PRO A 65 -5.80 -4.29 14.30
CA PRO A 65 -6.05 -3.26 13.28
C PRO A 65 -4.90 -2.99 12.30
N ARG A 66 -3.77 -3.68 12.49
CA ARG A 66 -2.54 -3.55 11.74
C ARG A 66 -2.26 -4.75 10.86
N MET A 67 -3.02 -5.84 10.98
CA MET A 67 -2.87 -7.00 10.11
C MET A 67 -3.71 -6.85 8.86
N LEU A 68 -3.08 -7.09 7.71
CA LEU A 68 -3.70 -7.04 6.39
C LEU A 68 -3.49 -8.34 5.64
N LEU A 69 -4.56 -8.95 5.17
CA LEU A 69 -4.54 -10.06 4.23
C LEU A 69 -4.82 -9.55 2.81
N THR A 70 -4.02 -9.97 1.85
CA THR A 70 -4.22 -9.68 0.42
C THR A 70 -4.24 -10.99 -0.37
N ALA A 71 -5.03 -11.02 -1.44
CA ALA A 71 -5.02 -12.13 -2.41
C ALA A 71 -4.99 -11.58 -3.83
N GLY A 72 -4.25 -12.25 -4.72
CA GLY A 72 -4.06 -11.81 -6.10
C GLY A 72 -4.09 -12.93 -7.12
N ASN A 73 -4.19 -12.54 -8.39
CA ASN A 73 -4.15 -13.46 -9.53
C ASN A 73 -2.78 -14.13 -9.76
N ASP A 74 -1.77 -13.77 -8.97
CA ASP A 74 -0.47 -14.42 -8.98
C ASP A 74 -0.45 -15.76 -8.21
N HIS A 75 -1.63 -16.27 -7.86
CA HIS A 75 -1.86 -17.50 -7.09
C HIS A 75 -1.29 -17.45 -5.67
N THR A 76 -1.18 -16.25 -5.10
CA THR A 76 -0.71 -16.07 -3.72
C THR A 76 -1.72 -15.31 -2.87
N ALA A 77 -1.73 -15.65 -1.57
CA ALA A 77 -2.26 -14.81 -0.52
C ALA A 77 -1.11 -14.40 0.40
N ARG A 78 -1.15 -13.17 0.90
CA ARG A 78 -0.06 -12.61 1.71
C ARG A 78 -0.61 -11.87 2.91
N LEU A 79 -0.01 -12.11 4.07
CA LEU A 79 -0.34 -11.46 5.33
C LEU A 79 0.76 -10.47 5.68
N PHE A 80 0.38 -9.24 6.02
CA PHE A 80 1.29 -8.15 6.31
C PHE A 80 0.91 -7.41 7.59
N ASP A 81 1.91 -6.82 8.23
CA ASP A 81 1.71 -5.77 9.24
C ASP A 81 1.85 -4.40 8.58
N ILE A 82 0.79 -3.59 8.64
CA ILE A 82 0.71 -2.27 8.02
C ILE A 82 1.78 -1.31 8.53
N ARG A 83 2.30 -1.50 9.75
CA ARG A 83 3.40 -0.67 10.28
C ARG A 83 4.69 -0.85 9.51
N GLN A 84 4.91 -2.05 8.95
CA GLN A 84 6.08 -2.34 8.13
C GLN A 84 6.00 -1.66 6.76
N PHE A 85 4.86 -1.07 6.41
CA PHE A 85 4.73 -0.23 5.23
C PHE A 85 5.44 1.14 5.37
N SER A 86 5.99 1.44 6.56
CA SER A 86 6.88 2.57 6.79
C SER A 86 8.35 2.13 6.74
N SER A 87 8.97 2.24 5.56
CA SER A 87 10.25 2.95 5.37
C SER A 87 10.73 2.83 3.92
N SER A 88 10.11 3.56 3.01
CA SER A 88 10.89 4.17 1.93
C SER A 88 10.46 5.64 1.78
N ARG A 89 10.68 6.43 2.83
CA ARG A 89 11.18 7.78 2.54
C ARG A 89 12.56 7.57 1.99
N ASP A 90 12.74 7.93 0.73
CA ASP A 90 13.99 8.02 -0.02
C ASP A 90 15.23 7.35 0.59
N PRO A 91 15.86 6.35 -0.07
CA PRO A 91 17.19 5.88 0.36
C PRO A 91 18.25 7.00 0.39
N SER A 92 17.96 8.18 -0.18
CA SER A 92 18.78 9.40 -0.12
C SER A 92 18.69 10.14 1.22
N SER A 93 17.64 9.95 2.04
CA SER A 93 17.50 10.67 3.31
C SER A 93 18.23 10.00 4.49
N ALA A 94 18.89 8.85 4.28
CA ALA A 94 19.54 8.06 5.33
C ALA A 94 21.02 8.43 5.57
N VAL A 95 21.62 9.34 4.80
CA VAL A 95 23.06 9.67 4.91
C VAL A 95 23.35 10.82 5.90
N ALA A 96 22.35 11.36 6.59
CA ALA A 96 22.55 12.46 7.54
C ALA A 96 22.23 12.08 8.99
N SER A 97 22.78 10.97 9.50
CA SER A 97 22.88 10.70 10.95
C SER A 97 23.94 9.64 11.26
N SER A 98 25.19 9.86 10.85
CA SER A 98 26.34 9.19 11.45
C SER A 98 27.62 9.99 11.20
N ALA A 99 27.70 11.18 11.81
CA ALA A 99 28.96 11.92 11.96
C ALA A 99 28.86 12.92 13.12
N ALA A 100 28.80 12.41 14.36
CA ALA A 100 29.08 13.17 15.57
C ALA A 100 29.31 12.22 16.76
N ALA A 101 30.38 11.45 16.72
CA ALA A 101 31.05 10.88 17.90
C ALA A 101 32.39 10.27 17.45
N GLY A 102 33.50 10.95 17.80
CA GLY A 102 34.86 10.52 17.49
C GLY A 102 35.75 11.70 17.16
#